data_AF-A0A7W2A9I1-F1
#
_entry.id   AF-A0A7W2A9I1-F1
#
_cell.length_a   1.000
_cell.length_b   1.000
_cell.length_c   1.000
_cell.angle_alpha   90.00
_cell.angle_beta   90.00
_cell.angle_gamma   90.00
#
_symmetry.space_group_name_H-M   'P 1'
#
loop_
_entity.id
_entity.type
_entity.pdbx_description
1 polymer ?
#
loop_
_entity_poly.entity_id
_entity_poly.type
_entity_poly.pdbx_seq_one_letter_code
_entity_poly.pdbx_strand_id
1 'polypeptide(L)'
;MELLHDIKISGYSHQSGGTFNYVKIAGKGVITGDVEAKQIKVDGAGTFCKDVKSAEMNVNGTGSIEGNLEVKNFKVHGNCTVKGSGTVEKLSSKGKCSFQGDLKSNKISSVGHLAVDGGVETEEFISLGGFEIKGLLNAQLIDIKIGWRSYAEEIGGEEIYVKLDNSRTLSLTLLSKWLGRHSSQRLKSKVIEGTKVDIEFTEADVVRGNHVYIGPGCRIAKVEYTDTLEVNPNSTVIEQIKI
;
A
#
# COMPACT_ATOMS: atom_id res chain seq x y z
N MET A 1 -25.79 -10.25 28.30
CA MET A 1 -24.58 -9.65 27.69
C MET A 1 -23.43 -10.57 28.05
N GLU A 2 -22.98 -11.42 27.12
CA GLU A 2 -21.84 -12.30 27.42
C GLU A 2 -20.60 -11.44 27.67
N LEU A 3 -19.95 -11.68 28.81
CA LEU A 3 -18.67 -11.06 29.14
C LEU A 3 -17.62 -11.73 28.25
N LEU A 4 -17.25 -11.05 27.15
CA LEU A 4 -16.12 -11.48 26.33
C LEU A 4 -14.83 -11.40 27.16
N HIS A 5 -14.01 -12.44 27.07
CA HIS A 5 -12.78 -12.56 27.86
C HIS A 5 -11.58 -11.98 27.09
N ASP A 6 -10.53 -11.63 27.84
CA ASP A 6 -9.26 -11.16 27.29
C ASP A 6 -8.25 -12.32 27.18
N ILE A 7 -7.44 -12.32 26.12
CA ILE A 7 -6.25 -13.18 25.99
C ILE A 7 -4.99 -12.33 26.13
N LYS A 8 -4.06 -12.78 26.98
CA LYS A 8 -2.71 -12.18 27.12
C LYS A 8 -1.65 -13.27 27.02
N ILE A 9 -0.81 -13.21 26.00
CA ILE A 9 0.31 -14.14 25.76
C ILE A 9 1.63 -13.38 25.94
N SER A 10 2.31 -13.61 27.06
CA SER A 10 3.62 -12.98 27.36
C SER A 10 4.82 -13.90 27.10
N GLY A 11 4.61 -15.22 27.06
CA GLY A 11 5.62 -16.25 26.75
C GLY A 11 5.32 -16.95 25.43
N TYR A 12 5.55 -18.26 25.36
CA TYR A 12 5.08 -19.09 24.26
C TYR A 12 3.73 -19.73 24.60
N SER A 13 2.72 -19.57 23.75
CA SER A 13 1.38 -20.14 24.00
C SER A 13 0.63 -20.47 22.70
N HIS A 14 -0.19 -21.51 22.77
CA HIS A 14 -1.18 -21.84 21.75
C HIS A 14 -2.59 -21.58 22.30
N GLN A 15 -3.48 -21.07 21.45
CA GLN A 15 -4.90 -20.85 21.75
C GLN A 15 -5.77 -21.41 20.62
N SER A 16 -6.99 -21.81 20.94
CA SER A 16 -7.92 -22.47 19.99
C SER A 16 -8.67 -21.50 19.06
N GLY A 17 -8.60 -20.19 19.28
CA GLY A 17 -9.45 -19.20 18.61
C GLY A 17 -10.76 -18.96 19.38
N GLY A 18 -11.63 -18.10 18.84
CA GLY A 18 -12.90 -17.71 19.43
C GLY A 18 -13.16 -16.20 19.41
N THR A 19 -14.18 -15.77 20.18
CA THR A 19 -14.57 -14.36 20.31
C THR A 19 -14.01 -13.75 21.59
N PHE A 20 -13.32 -12.62 21.47
CA PHE A 20 -12.61 -11.97 22.57
C PHE A 20 -12.94 -10.49 22.69
N ASN A 21 -12.74 -9.94 23.89
CA ASN A 21 -12.73 -8.50 24.05
C ASN A 21 -11.38 -7.95 23.57
N TYR A 22 -10.29 -8.45 24.15
CA TYR A 22 -8.93 -8.02 23.80
C TYR A 22 -7.97 -9.21 23.65
N VAL A 23 -7.19 -9.22 22.56
CA VAL A 23 -6.11 -10.19 22.35
C VAL A 23 -4.78 -9.45 22.35
N LYS A 24 -3.89 -9.74 23.32
CA LYS A 24 -2.54 -9.20 23.38
C LYS A 24 -1.49 -10.30 23.29
N ILE A 25 -0.60 -10.20 22.32
CA ILE A 25 0.54 -11.10 22.14
C ILE A 25 1.84 -10.30 22.31
N ALA A 26 2.43 -10.37 23.50
CA ALA A 26 3.74 -9.77 23.81
C ALA A 26 4.91 -10.75 23.61
N GLY A 27 4.68 -12.05 23.81
CA GLY A 27 5.64 -13.12 23.53
C GLY A 27 5.46 -13.72 22.14
N LYS A 28 5.46 -15.05 22.04
CA LYS A 28 5.16 -15.80 20.82
C LYS A 28 3.83 -16.55 20.96
N GLY A 29 2.80 -16.10 20.26
CA GLY A 29 1.46 -16.68 20.33
C GLY A 29 1.03 -17.30 19.01
N VAL A 30 0.43 -18.49 19.09
CA VAL A 30 -0.22 -19.15 17.94
C VAL A 30 -1.69 -19.33 18.27
N ILE A 31 -2.58 -18.85 17.41
CA ILE A 31 -4.03 -19.04 17.53
C ILE A 31 -4.50 -19.87 16.34
N THR A 32 -5.03 -21.05 16.64
CA THR A 32 -5.24 -22.12 15.64
C THR A 32 -6.59 -22.06 14.92
N GLY A 33 -7.61 -21.49 15.55
CA GLY A 33 -8.93 -21.25 14.98
C GLY A 33 -9.16 -19.79 14.61
N ASP A 34 -10.36 -19.50 14.10
CA ASP A 34 -10.79 -18.14 13.76
C ASP A 34 -10.77 -17.23 14.99
N VAL A 35 -10.51 -15.94 14.77
CA VAL A 35 -10.49 -14.95 15.84
C VAL A 35 -11.43 -13.81 15.49
N GLU A 36 -12.39 -13.56 16.36
CA GLU A 36 -13.14 -12.31 16.38
C GLU A 36 -12.83 -11.54 17.65
N ALA A 37 -12.35 -10.31 17.55
CA ALA A 37 -12.05 -9.52 18.74
C ALA A 37 -12.44 -8.06 18.58
N LYS A 38 -12.65 -7.32 19.67
CA LYS A 38 -12.76 -5.85 19.54
C LYS A 38 -11.39 -5.24 19.26
N GLN A 39 -10.35 -5.72 19.93
CA GLN A 39 -8.99 -5.20 19.80
C GLN A 39 -7.97 -6.33 19.78
N ILE A 40 -7.02 -6.27 18.83
CA ILE A 40 -5.88 -7.17 18.73
C ILE A 40 -4.59 -6.36 18.77
N LYS A 41 -3.65 -6.74 19.62
CA LYS A 41 -2.32 -6.12 19.72
C LYS A 41 -1.23 -7.19 19.70
N VAL A 42 -0.34 -7.10 18.72
CA VAL A 42 0.81 -8.00 18.56
C VAL A 42 2.09 -7.19 18.74
N ASP A 43 2.65 -7.24 19.94
CA ASP A 43 3.93 -6.61 20.29
C ASP A 43 5.11 -7.57 20.04
N GLY A 44 4.92 -8.88 20.21
CA GLY A 44 5.90 -9.92 19.94
C GLY A 44 5.70 -10.58 18.57
N ALA A 45 5.53 -11.90 18.55
CA ALA A 45 5.26 -12.69 17.34
C ALA A 45 3.90 -13.39 17.45
N GLY A 46 2.94 -12.98 16.63
CA GLY A 46 1.60 -13.56 16.57
C GLY A 46 1.36 -14.33 15.28
N THR A 47 0.89 -15.56 15.37
CA THR A 47 0.44 -16.36 14.23
C THR A 47 -1.02 -16.70 14.40
N PHE A 48 -1.85 -16.32 13.44
CA PHE A 48 -3.27 -16.63 13.35
C PHE A 48 -3.45 -17.61 12.20
N CYS A 49 -3.78 -18.86 12.49
CA CYS A 49 -3.81 -19.94 11.48
C CYS A 49 -5.08 -19.94 10.61
N LYS A 50 -6.03 -19.05 10.90
CA LYS A 50 -7.33 -18.93 10.24
C LYS A 50 -7.72 -17.45 10.08
N ASP A 51 -8.99 -17.17 9.85
CA ASP A 51 -9.49 -15.84 9.57
C ASP A 51 -9.47 -14.98 10.84
N VAL A 52 -9.24 -13.67 10.65
CA VAL A 52 -9.20 -12.69 11.75
C VAL A 52 -10.16 -11.55 11.44
N LYS A 53 -11.09 -11.32 12.37
CA LYS A 53 -12.03 -10.20 12.37
C LYS A 53 -11.80 -9.31 13.59
N SER A 54 -11.66 -8.00 13.40
CA SER A 54 -11.52 -7.07 14.52
C SER A 54 -12.00 -5.66 14.27
N ALA A 55 -12.39 -4.91 15.31
CA ALA A 55 -12.56 -3.47 15.16
C ALA A 55 -11.20 -2.75 15.07
N GLU A 56 -10.21 -3.18 15.85
CA GLU A 56 -8.85 -2.63 15.80
C GLU A 56 -7.80 -3.74 15.83
N MET A 57 -6.76 -3.59 15.00
CA MET A 57 -5.59 -4.46 15.03
C MET A 57 -4.32 -3.61 14.96
N ASN A 58 -3.40 -3.82 15.89
CA ASN A 58 -2.10 -3.14 15.94
C ASN A 58 -0.98 -4.18 15.96
N VAL A 59 -0.13 -4.18 14.94
CA VAL A 59 1.03 -5.07 14.84
C VAL A 59 2.31 -4.25 14.97
N ASN A 60 2.92 -4.29 16.15
CA ASN A 60 4.18 -3.62 16.45
C ASN A 60 5.39 -4.55 16.24
N GLY A 61 5.22 -5.84 16.52
CA GLY A 61 6.23 -6.87 16.26
C GLY A 61 6.03 -7.55 14.91
N THR A 62 5.80 -8.86 14.91
CA THR A 62 5.55 -9.66 13.71
C THR A 62 4.19 -10.35 13.78
N GLY A 63 3.35 -10.15 12.76
CA GLY A 63 2.07 -10.83 12.59
C GLY A 63 2.05 -11.70 11.34
N SER A 64 1.51 -12.91 11.45
CA SER A 64 1.17 -13.77 10.31
C SER A 64 -0.28 -14.19 10.43
N ILE A 65 -1.08 -13.93 9.40
CA ILE A 65 -2.47 -14.36 9.28
C ILE A 65 -2.54 -15.29 8.08
N GLU A 66 -2.84 -16.56 8.31
CA GLU A 66 -2.89 -17.59 7.27
C GLU A 66 -4.20 -17.53 6.47
N GLY A 67 -5.26 -16.96 7.04
CA GLY A 67 -6.55 -16.74 6.40
C GLY A 67 -6.74 -15.30 5.91
N ASN A 68 -8.01 -14.89 5.83
CA ASN A 68 -8.44 -13.54 5.49
C ASN A 68 -8.41 -12.61 6.71
N LEU A 69 -8.33 -11.30 6.44
CA LEU A 69 -8.34 -10.25 7.45
C LEU A 69 -9.52 -9.29 7.21
N GLU A 70 -10.43 -9.16 8.19
CA GLU A 70 -11.50 -8.16 8.18
C GLU A 70 -11.33 -7.22 9.39
N VAL A 71 -10.87 -5.98 9.16
CA VAL A 71 -10.57 -5.05 10.26
C VAL A 71 -10.99 -3.62 9.97
N LYS A 72 -11.61 -2.91 10.93
CA LYS A 72 -11.90 -1.48 10.71
C LYS A 72 -10.63 -0.63 10.71
N ASN A 73 -9.87 -0.66 11.80
CA ASN A 73 -8.62 0.09 11.91
C ASN A 73 -7.41 -0.84 12.05
N PHE A 74 -6.58 -0.89 11.02
CA PHE A 74 -5.39 -1.74 11.01
C PHE A 74 -4.10 -0.89 10.97
N LYS A 75 -3.26 -1.01 11.99
CA LYS A 75 -1.96 -0.33 12.07
C LYS A 75 -0.83 -1.35 12.09
N VAL A 76 0.15 -1.16 11.21
CA VAL A 76 1.35 -1.99 11.13
C VAL A 76 2.58 -1.12 11.31
N HIS A 77 3.22 -1.24 12.48
CA HIS A 77 4.50 -0.60 12.76
C HIS A 77 5.68 -1.53 12.48
N GLY A 78 5.51 -2.84 12.73
CA GLY A 78 6.51 -3.87 12.48
C GLY A 78 6.31 -4.56 11.13
N ASN A 79 6.14 -5.88 11.15
CA ASN A 79 5.91 -6.68 9.96
C ASN A 79 4.58 -7.42 10.06
N CYS A 80 3.76 -7.40 9.02
CA CYS A 80 2.56 -8.21 8.96
C CYS A 80 2.40 -8.84 7.58
N THR A 81 2.05 -10.13 7.56
CA THR A 81 1.70 -10.86 6.35
C THR A 81 0.32 -11.48 6.52
N VAL A 82 -0.55 -11.23 5.55
CA VAL A 82 -1.86 -11.87 5.39
C VAL A 82 -1.79 -12.73 4.14
N LYS A 83 -2.01 -14.04 4.28
CA LYS A 83 -1.97 -14.98 3.15
C LYS A 83 -3.28 -15.01 2.35
N GLY A 84 -4.39 -14.58 2.96
CA GLY A 84 -5.64 -14.33 2.25
C GLY A 84 -5.78 -12.90 1.75
N SER A 85 -7.02 -12.52 1.49
CA SER A 85 -7.42 -11.15 1.16
C SER A 85 -7.66 -10.32 2.42
N GLY A 86 -7.59 -8.99 2.27
CA GLY A 86 -7.88 -8.02 3.31
C GLY A 86 -9.10 -7.16 2.97
N THR A 87 -10.03 -7.04 3.92
CA THR A 87 -11.08 -6.02 3.92
C THR A 87 -10.82 -5.11 5.11
N VAL A 88 -10.33 -3.90 4.86
CA VAL A 88 -9.84 -3.00 5.91
C VAL A 88 -10.41 -1.59 5.74
N GLU A 89 -11.23 -1.06 6.64
CA GLU A 89 -11.77 0.31 6.45
C GLU A 89 -10.62 1.36 6.37
N LYS A 90 -9.64 1.26 7.29
CA LYS A 90 -8.46 2.13 7.34
C LYS A 90 -7.17 1.37 7.65
N LEU A 91 -6.24 1.37 6.69
CA LEU A 91 -4.90 0.82 6.84
C LEU A 91 -3.86 1.93 7.03
N SER A 92 -3.06 1.84 8.09
CA SER A 92 -1.85 2.65 8.29
C SER A 92 -0.63 1.75 8.45
N SER A 93 0.26 1.75 7.46
CA SER A 93 1.48 0.94 7.46
C SER A 93 2.73 1.81 7.53
N LYS A 94 3.49 1.70 8.62
CA LYS A 94 4.82 2.31 8.76
C LYS A 94 5.96 1.31 8.56
N GLY A 95 5.67 0.01 8.73
CA GLY A 95 6.62 -1.08 8.50
C GLY A 95 6.35 -1.84 7.21
N LYS A 96 6.53 -3.16 7.21
CA LYS A 96 6.19 -4.02 6.06
C LYS A 96 4.80 -4.63 6.26
N CYS A 97 3.91 -4.41 5.31
CA CYS A 97 2.60 -5.06 5.28
C CYS A 97 2.43 -5.76 3.93
N SER A 98 2.01 -7.02 3.94
CA SER A 98 1.77 -7.76 2.70
C SER A 98 0.48 -8.56 2.72
N PHE A 99 -0.24 -8.54 1.61
CA PHE A 99 -1.42 -9.37 1.34
C PHE A 99 -1.14 -10.24 0.11
N GLN A 100 -1.38 -11.55 0.21
CA GLN A 100 -1.24 -12.47 -0.93
C GLN A 100 -2.52 -12.56 -1.77
N GLY A 101 -3.66 -12.06 -1.26
CA GLY A 101 -4.88 -11.82 -2.02
C GLY A 101 -5.10 -10.34 -2.35
N ASP A 102 -6.36 -9.98 -2.58
CA ASP A 102 -6.78 -8.60 -2.82
C ASP A 102 -6.86 -7.80 -1.52
N LEU A 103 -6.79 -6.46 -1.65
CA LEU A 103 -7.00 -5.53 -0.54
C LEU A 103 -8.10 -4.53 -0.89
N LYS A 104 -9.22 -4.62 -0.17
CA LYS A 104 -10.31 -3.64 -0.23
C LYS A 104 -10.27 -2.73 1.00
N SER A 105 -10.37 -1.42 0.79
CA SER A 105 -10.27 -0.44 1.87
C SER A 105 -11.04 0.85 1.57
N ASN A 106 -11.24 1.72 2.57
CA ASN A 106 -11.64 3.10 2.28
C ASN A 106 -10.39 3.98 2.19
N LYS A 107 -9.44 3.80 3.12
CA LYS A 107 -8.21 4.58 3.15
C LYS A 107 -6.96 3.76 3.46
N ILE A 108 -5.99 3.84 2.56
CA ILE A 108 -4.66 3.25 2.74
C ILE A 108 -3.64 4.38 2.88
N SER A 109 -2.86 4.36 3.96
CA SER A 109 -1.69 5.23 4.14
C SER A 109 -0.46 4.39 4.45
N SER A 110 0.51 4.40 3.53
CA SER A 110 1.74 3.61 3.64
C SER A 110 2.98 4.52 3.63
N VAL A 111 3.80 4.43 4.67
CA VAL A 111 5.12 5.08 4.76
C VAL A 111 6.25 4.06 4.63
N GLY A 112 5.98 2.80 4.98
CA GLY A 112 6.93 1.70 4.89
C GLY A 112 6.89 1.00 3.53
N HIS A 113 6.68 -0.32 3.53
CA HIS A 113 6.50 -1.10 2.31
C HIS A 113 5.17 -1.85 2.33
N LEU A 114 4.38 -1.68 1.27
CA LEU A 114 3.12 -2.38 1.05
C LEU A 114 3.25 -3.31 -0.16
N ALA A 115 2.97 -4.60 0.02
CA ALA A 115 2.92 -5.56 -1.09
C ALA A 115 1.54 -6.20 -1.18
N VAL A 116 0.96 -6.26 -2.36
CA VAL A 116 -0.33 -6.90 -2.64
C VAL A 116 -0.19 -7.73 -3.90
N ASP A 117 -0.36 -9.05 -3.78
CA ASP A 117 -0.24 -9.95 -4.93
C ASP A 117 -1.49 -9.91 -5.84
N GLY A 118 -2.64 -9.45 -5.31
CA GLY A 118 -3.86 -9.16 -6.07
C GLY A 118 -4.02 -7.68 -6.43
N GLY A 119 -5.28 -7.25 -6.55
CA GLY A 119 -5.67 -5.87 -6.75
C GLY A 119 -5.88 -5.10 -5.45
N VAL A 120 -5.91 -3.77 -5.57
CA VAL A 120 -6.26 -2.84 -4.48
C VAL A 120 -7.45 -2.00 -4.91
N GLU A 121 -8.53 -2.04 -4.14
CA GLU A 121 -9.70 -1.16 -4.30
C GLU A 121 -9.79 -0.26 -3.07
N THR A 122 -9.66 1.05 -3.23
CA THR A 122 -9.77 2.00 -2.11
C THR A 122 -10.34 3.34 -2.52
N GLU A 123 -10.86 4.15 -1.59
CA GLU A 123 -11.24 5.54 -1.93
C GLU A 123 -9.99 6.43 -2.00
N GLU A 124 -9.12 6.33 -0.98
CA GLU A 124 -7.86 7.07 -0.91
C GLU A 124 -6.65 6.13 -0.78
N PHE A 125 -5.68 6.26 -1.68
CA PHE A 125 -4.37 5.62 -1.60
C PHE A 125 -3.26 6.67 -1.44
N ILE A 126 -2.62 6.69 -0.27
CA ILE A 126 -1.54 7.62 0.05
C ILE A 126 -0.25 6.84 0.33
N SER A 127 0.77 7.01 -0.49
CA SER A 127 2.07 6.37 -0.30
C SER A 127 3.21 7.37 -0.18
N LEU A 128 3.92 7.34 0.95
CA LEU A 128 5.22 7.98 1.17
C LEU A 128 6.38 6.96 1.17
N GLY A 129 6.03 5.67 1.03
CA GLY A 129 6.94 4.54 1.00
C GLY A 129 7.01 3.87 -0.37
N GLY A 130 7.60 2.68 -0.42
CA GLY A 130 7.58 1.83 -1.62
C GLY A 130 6.40 0.87 -1.61
N PHE A 131 5.91 0.49 -2.77
CA PHE A 131 4.85 -0.53 -2.86
C PHE A 131 5.02 -1.45 -4.07
N GLU A 132 4.43 -2.63 -4.00
CA GLU A 132 4.31 -3.58 -5.10
C GLU A 132 2.88 -4.10 -5.14
N ILE A 133 2.14 -3.77 -6.19
CA ILE A 133 0.77 -4.24 -6.43
C ILE A 133 0.78 -4.98 -7.76
N LYS A 134 0.55 -6.29 -7.74
CA LYS A 134 0.64 -7.11 -8.97
C LYS A 134 -0.65 -7.08 -9.80
N GLY A 135 -1.73 -6.53 -9.27
CA GLY A 135 -2.96 -6.25 -9.99
C GLY A 135 -3.22 -4.76 -10.21
N LEU A 136 -4.49 -4.42 -10.41
CA LEU A 136 -4.97 -3.04 -10.54
C LEU A 136 -4.99 -2.34 -9.18
N LEU A 137 -4.35 -1.17 -9.09
CA LEU A 137 -4.62 -0.18 -8.05
C LEU A 137 -5.74 0.74 -8.51
N ASN A 138 -6.94 0.57 -7.97
CA ASN A 138 -8.10 1.38 -8.28
C ASN A 138 -8.47 2.27 -7.08
N ALA A 139 -8.47 3.60 -7.27
CA ALA A 139 -8.95 4.52 -6.25
C ALA A 139 -9.51 5.84 -6.75
N GLN A 140 -10.33 6.52 -5.96
CA GLN A 140 -10.76 7.89 -6.30
C GLN A 140 -9.56 8.83 -6.28
N LEU A 141 -8.79 8.83 -5.19
CA LEU A 141 -7.58 9.63 -5.04
C LEU A 141 -6.35 8.71 -4.87
N ILE A 142 -5.35 8.92 -5.71
CA ILE A 142 -4.03 8.29 -5.59
C ILE A 142 -2.99 9.41 -5.41
N ASP A 143 -2.34 9.47 -4.25
CA ASP A 143 -1.21 10.38 -3.99
C ASP A 143 0.04 9.57 -3.61
N ILE A 144 1.02 9.58 -4.50
CA ILE A 144 2.28 8.86 -4.36
C ILE A 144 3.43 9.85 -4.29
N LYS A 145 4.23 9.77 -3.23
CA LYS A 145 5.53 10.43 -3.13
C LYS A 145 6.64 9.42 -3.44
N ILE A 146 7.37 9.67 -4.52
CA ILE A 146 8.46 8.82 -4.99
C ILE A 146 9.70 9.09 -4.13
N GLY A 147 9.99 8.15 -3.22
CA GLY A 147 11.26 8.04 -2.50
C GLY A 147 11.87 6.63 -2.51
N TRP A 148 11.15 5.67 -3.11
CA TRP A 148 11.49 4.24 -3.17
C TRP A 148 11.00 3.66 -4.50
N ARG A 149 11.33 2.40 -4.77
CA ARG A 149 10.75 1.68 -5.91
C ARG A 149 9.27 1.43 -5.64
N SER A 150 8.46 1.72 -6.64
CA SER A 150 7.01 1.52 -6.58
C SER A 150 6.53 0.89 -7.88
N TYR A 151 5.64 -0.09 -7.77
CA TYR A 151 5.10 -0.85 -8.88
C TYR A 151 3.59 -1.09 -8.68
N ALA A 152 2.81 -0.83 -9.71
CA ALA A 152 1.46 -1.36 -9.86
C ALA A 152 1.30 -1.83 -11.31
N GLU A 153 0.77 -3.04 -11.55
CA GLU A 153 0.54 -3.54 -12.91
C GLU A 153 -0.27 -2.53 -13.73
N GLU A 154 -1.38 -2.08 -13.15
CA GLU A 154 -2.24 -1.04 -13.68
C GLU A 154 -2.66 -0.07 -12.56
N ILE A 155 -2.92 1.18 -12.93
CA ILE A 155 -3.41 2.22 -12.03
C ILE A 155 -4.65 2.85 -12.65
N GLY A 156 -5.76 2.79 -11.94
CA GLY A 156 -7.02 3.45 -12.29
C GLY A 156 -7.45 4.42 -11.20
N GLY A 157 -7.87 5.63 -11.57
CA GLY A 157 -8.45 6.52 -10.58
C GLY A 157 -9.06 7.80 -11.12
N GLU A 158 -9.70 8.58 -10.25
CA GLU A 158 -10.25 9.88 -10.66
C GLU A 158 -9.15 10.94 -10.67
N GLU A 159 -8.41 11.06 -9.57
CA GLU A 159 -7.28 11.97 -9.42
C GLU A 159 -6.01 11.19 -9.06
N ILE A 160 -5.01 11.24 -9.94
CA ILE A 160 -3.73 10.55 -9.79
C ILE A 160 -2.61 11.57 -9.72
N TYR A 161 -1.95 11.61 -8.57
CA TYR A 161 -0.79 12.46 -8.29
C TYR A 161 0.43 11.62 -7.95
N VAL A 162 1.49 11.77 -8.74
CA VAL A 162 2.79 11.13 -8.48
C VAL A 162 3.86 12.20 -8.48
N LYS A 163 4.46 12.48 -7.32
CA LYS A 163 5.44 13.56 -7.15
C LYS A 163 6.72 13.03 -6.54
N LEU A 164 7.87 13.61 -6.88
CA LEU A 164 9.12 13.29 -6.16
C LEU A 164 9.04 13.74 -4.70
N ASP A 165 9.52 12.92 -3.76
CA ASP A 165 9.66 13.33 -2.36
C ASP A 165 10.83 14.31 -2.19
N ASN A 166 10.57 15.61 -2.31
CA ASN A 166 11.57 16.66 -2.16
C ASN A 166 12.13 16.82 -0.74
N SER A 167 11.48 16.24 0.28
CA SER A 167 11.93 16.35 1.68
C SER A 167 13.23 15.59 1.95
N ARG A 168 13.52 14.53 1.17
CA ARG A 168 14.76 13.74 1.27
C ARG A 168 15.85 14.20 0.30
N THR A 169 15.49 15.07 -0.65
CA THR A 169 16.33 15.50 -1.77
C THR A 169 17.40 16.53 -1.35
N LEU A 170 17.22 17.24 -0.24
CA LEU A 170 18.16 18.27 0.22
C LEU A 170 19.48 17.73 0.81
N SER A 171 19.52 16.52 1.36
CA SER A 171 20.80 15.96 1.87
C SER A 171 21.53 15.08 0.85
N LEU A 172 20.81 14.54 -0.14
CA LEU A 172 21.35 13.57 -1.09
C LEU A 172 21.83 14.19 -2.41
N THR A 173 21.26 15.32 -2.86
CA THR A 173 21.54 15.88 -4.19
C THR A 173 22.99 16.32 -4.42
N LEU A 174 23.75 16.63 -3.36
CA LEU A 174 25.17 16.98 -3.51
C LEU A 174 26.10 15.75 -3.62
N LEU A 175 25.72 14.60 -3.05
CA LEU A 175 26.51 13.36 -3.16
C LEU A 175 26.00 12.41 -4.27
N SER A 176 24.70 12.42 -4.57
CA SER A 176 24.08 11.52 -5.57
C SER A 176 24.43 11.90 -7.01
N LYS A 177 24.80 13.17 -7.26
CA LYS A 177 25.38 13.61 -8.54
C LYS A 177 26.76 13.01 -8.81
N TRP A 178 27.54 12.69 -7.76
CA TRP A 178 28.90 12.13 -7.90
C TRP A 178 28.91 10.59 -8.03
N LEU A 179 27.88 9.90 -7.54
CA LEU A 179 27.81 8.43 -7.52
C LEU A 179 26.89 7.80 -8.59
N GLY A 180 26.31 8.58 -9.50
CA GLY A 180 25.47 8.03 -10.58
C GLY A 180 24.18 7.33 -10.13
N ARG A 181 23.71 7.55 -8.88
CA ARG A 181 22.58 6.80 -8.28
C ARG A 181 21.19 7.38 -8.58
N HIS A 182 21.08 8.32 -9.52
CA HIS A 182 19.80 8.98 -9.85
C HIS A 182 18.81 8.15 -10.70
N SER A 183 19.08 6.86 -10.95
CA SER A 183 18.37 6.09 -12.00
C SER A 183 17.33 5.06 -11.52
N SER A 184 17.09 4.87 -10.21
CA SER A 184 16.35 3.67 -9.76
C SER A 184 15.04 3.88 -9.00
N GLN A 185 14.68 5.11 -8.63
CA GLN A 185 13.44 5.40 -7.90
C GLN A 185 12.42 5.97 -8.88
N ARG A 186 11.51 5.10 -9.32
CA ARG A 186 10.43 5.42 -10.26
C ARG A 186 9.18 4.66 -9.84
N LEU A 187 8.03 5.22 -10.20
CA LEU A 187 6.83 4.42 -10.36
C LEU A 187 6.93 3.69 -11.71
N LYS A 188 6.61 2.41 -11.71
CA LYS A 188 6.44 1.60 -12.92
C LYS A 188 5.01 1.09 -12.98
N SER A 189 4.40 1.18 -14.16
CA SER A 189 3.08 0.60 -14.44
C SER A 189 2.93 0.33 -15.93
N LYS A 190 2.07 -0.60 -16.35
CA LYS A 190 1.75 -0.74 -17.78
C LYS A 190 0.77 0.33 -18.23
N VAL A 191 -0.30 0.53 -17.46
CA VAL A 191 -1.37 1.46 -17.78
C VAL A 191 -1.65 2.35 -16.58
N ILE A 192 -1.73 3.66 -16.82
CA ILE A 192 -2.23 4.64 -15.86
C ILE A 192 -3.41 5.36 -16.51
N GLU A 193 -4.60 5.20 -15.94
CA GLU A 193 -5.83 5.79 -16.47
C GLU A 193 -6.56 6.59 -15.39
N GLY A 194 -6.94 7.83 -15.71
CA GLY A 194 -7.80 8.60 -14.83
C GLY A 194 -8.30 9.92 -15.39
N THR A 195 -9.24 10.57 -14.70
CA THR A 195 -9.77 11.88 -15.15
C THR A 195 -8.68 12.94 -15.14
N LYS A 196 -7.92 13.02 -14.04
CA LYS A 196 -6.78 13.92 -13.88
C LYS A 196 -5.54 13.11 -13.52
N VAL A 197 -4.51 13.23 -14.35
CA VAL A 197 -3.23 12.52 -14.18
C VAL A 197 -2.11 13.54 -14.14
N ASP A 198 -1.49 13.72 -12.98
CA ASP A 198 -0.32 14.57 -12.78
C ASP A 198 0.83 13.74 -12.20
N ILE A 199 1.76 13.35 -13.06
CA ILE A 199 2.79 12.37 -12.72
C ILE A 199 4.20 12.85 -13.01
N GLU A 200 5.12 12.52 -12.12
CA GLU A 200 6.56 12.74 -12.23
C GLU A 200 7.30 11.41 -12.01
N PHE A 201 8.53 11.30 -12.52
CA PHE A 201 9.40 10.13 -12.29
C PHE A 201 8.72 8.76 -12.54
N THR A 202 7.84 8.70 -13.53
CA THR A 202 7.05 7.51 -13.86
C THR A 202 7.50 6.88 -15.17
N GLU A 203 7.50 5.56 -15.25
CA GLU A 203 7.71 4.78 -16.48
C GLU A 203 6.44 3.97 -16.76
N ALA A 204 5.81 4.20 -17.91
CA ALA A 204 4.59 3.50 -18.29
C ALA A 204 4.42 3.30 -19.79
N ASP A 205 3.71 2.23 -20.17
CA ASP A 205 3.42 1.95 -21.57
C ASP A 205 2.31 2.88 -22.09
N VAL A 206 1.23 3.05 -21.31
CA VAL A 206 0.12 3.93 -21.66
C VAL A 206 -0.27 4.81 -20.46
N VAL A 207 -0.44 6.10 -20.72
CA VAL A 207 -1.10 7.03 -19.83
C VAL A 207 -2.34 7.59 -20.53
N ARG A 208 -3.51 7.49 -19.90
CA ARG A 208 -4.79 7.95 -20.44
C ARG A 208 -5.49 8.88 -19.46
N GLY A 209 -6.05 9.98 -19.93
CA GLY A 209 -6.92 10.82 -19.11
C GLY A 209 -7.48 12.07 -19.76
N ASN A 210 -8.38 12.78 -19.07
CA ASN A 210 -8.94 14.02 -19.62
C ASN A 210 -7.92 15.16 -19.54
N HIS A 211 -7.36 15.33 -18.34
CA HIS A 211 -6.33 16.32 -18.05
C HIS A 211 -5.04 15.61 -17.65
N VAL A 212 -4.06 15.60 -18.54
CA VAL A 212 -2.79 14.89 -18.35
C VAL A 212 -1.63 15.88 -18.26
N TYR A 213 -0.89 15.81 -17.16
CA TYR A 213 0.41 16.45 -16.98
C TYR A 213 1.50 15.39 -16.83
N ILE A 214 2.41 15.37 -17.79
CA ILE A 214 3.61 14.52 -17.79
C ILE A 214 4.78 15.37 -17.29
N GLY A 215 5.08 15.26 -16.01
CA GLY A 215 6.14 15.98 -15.32
C GLY A 215 7.55 15.47 -15.58
N PRO A 216 8.56 16.11 -14.97
CA PRO A 216 9.96 15.79 -15.20
C PRO A 216 10.30 14.33 -14.89
N GLY A 217 11.24 13.81 -15.67
CA GLY A 217 11.72 12.45 -15.51
C GLY A 217 10.74 11.40 -16.00
N CYS A 218 9.53 11.69 -16.48
CA CYS A 218 8.66 10.62 -17.00
C CYS A 218 9.23 9.97 -18.28
N ARG A 219 8.91 8.68 -18.47
CA ARG A 219 9.24 7.86 -19.66
C ARG A 219 7.99 7.11 -20.07
N ILE A 220 7.25 7.66 -21.01
CA ILE A 220 5.92 7.17 -21.39
C ILE A 220 5.94 6.75 -22.86
N ALA A 221 5.49 5.53 -23.17
CA ALA A 221 5.42 5.12 -24.57
C ALA A 221 4.27 5.82 -25.30
N LYS A 222 3.06 5.84 -24.73
CA LYS A 222 1.91 6.50 -25.35
C LYS A 222 1.08 7.30 -24.36
N VAL A 223 0.69 8.50 -24.74
CA VAL A 223 -0.26 9.33 -24.00
C VAL A 223 -1.53 9.53 -24.82
N GLU A 224 -2.68 9.19 -24.26
CA GLU A 224 -4.02 9.38 -24.82
C GLU A 224 -4.79 10.40 -23.97
N TYR A 225 -5.29 11.48 -24.58
CA TYR A 225 -5.96 12.53 -23.82
C TYR A 225 -7.14 13.17 -24.55
N THR A 226 -8.15 13.64 -23.82
CA THR A 226 -9.35 14.27 -24.42
C THR A 226 -9.33 15.79 -24.33
N ASP A 227 -8.97 16.37 -23.19
CA ASP A 227 -9.01 17.83 -22.98
C ASP A 227 -7.64 18.48 -23.14
N THR A 228 -6.75 18.26 -22.16
CA THR A 228 -5.46 18.95 -22.05
C THR A 228 -4.30 17.98 -21.83
N LEU A 229 -3.21 18.20 -22.56
CA LEU A 229 -1.92 17.55 -22.35
C LEU A 229 -0.83 18.60 -22.17
N GLU A 230 -0.11 18.52 -21.06
CA GLU A 230 1.11 19.27 -20.81
C GLU A 230 2.28 18.30 -20.60
N VAL A 231 3.39 18.54 -21.30
CA VAL A 231 4.58 17.67 -21.25
C VAL A 231 5.79 18.50 -20.86
N ASN A 232 6.42 18.13 -19.74
CA ASN A 232 7.64 18.77 -19.29
C ASN A 232 8.81 18.44 -20.24
N PRO A 233 9.65 19.42 -20.64
CA PRO A 233 10.80 19.18 -21.52
C PRO A 233 11.82 18.14 -21.01
N ASN A 234 11.85 17.88 -19.70
CA ASN A 234 12.71 16.86 -19.07
C ASN A 234 12.05 15.49 -18.96
N SER A 235 10.99 15.23 -19.73
CA SER A 235 10.33 13.94 -19.85
C SER A 235 10.51 13.37 -21.26
N THR A 236 10.19 12.10 -21.44
CA THR A 236 10.18 11.43 -22.75
C THR A 236 8.80 10.84 -22.96
N VAL A 237 8.13 11.27 -24.03
CA VAL A 237 6.86 10.71 -24.50
C VAL A 237 7.05 10.32 -25.96
N ILE A 238 6.83 9.05 -26.30
CA ILE A 238 7.07 8.55 -27.67
C ILE A 238 5.91 8.91 -28.60
N GLU A 239 4.67 8.69 -28.16
CA GLU A 239 3.45 8.94 -28.93
C GLU A 239 2.44 9.76 -28.12
N GLN A 240 1.78 10.71 -28.78
CA GLN A 240 0.74 11.57 -28.19
C GLN A 240 -0.50 11.54 -29.10
N ILE A 241 -1.65 11.16 -28.54
CA ILE A 241 -2.91 11.03 -29.26
C ILE A 241 -3.98 11.82 -28.52
N LYS A 242 -4.61 12.76 -29.22
CA LYS A 242 -5.83 13.40 -28.75
C LYS A 242 -7.04 12.59 -29.21
N ILE A 243 -7.91 12.18 -28.28
CA ILE A 243 -9.14 11.41 -28.52
C ILE A 243 -10.36 12.33 -28.46
#